data_AF-H0I3R2-F1
#
_entry.id   AF-H0I3R2-F1
#
_cell.length_a   1.000
_cell.length_b   1.000
_cell.length_c   1.000
_cell.angle_alpha   90.00
_cell.angle_beta   90.00
_cell.angle_gamma   90.00
#
_symmetry.space_group_name_H-M   'P 1'
#
loop_
_entity.id
_entity.type
_entity.pdbx_description
1 polymer ?
#
loop_
_entity_poly.entity_id
_entity_poly.type
_entity_poly.pdbx_seq_one_letter_code
_entity_poly.pdbx_strand_id
1 'polypeptide(L)'
;MLVSLGDSFHDGEGSSRMPDRMRLDLSALMIGRDWFWVAGNHDPCPPAGLPGDTVEALAVGALTFRHEPSAKSPPGEIAGHLHPCARIVQRGRSVRRRCFATDGERIVMPAFGEYTGSLNVLDRAYAGLFRADGLIAYMIGASKVFAISGAMLRPG
;
A
#
# COMPACT_ATOMS: atom_id res chain seq x y z
N MET A 1 -1.22 0.93 -18.02
CA MET A 1 -0.86 0.07 -16.88
C MET A 1 -1.52 0.55 -15.59
N LEU A 2 -2.10 -0.36 -14.82
CA LEU A 2 -2.52 -0.21 -13.41
C LEU A 2 -2.02 -1.42 -12.62
N VAL A 3 -1.51 -1.18 -11.41
CA VAL A 3 -0.96 -2.22 -10.52
C VAL A 3 -1.70 -2.18 -9.19
N SER A 4 -2.37 -3.28 -8.82
CA SER A 4 -2.93 -3.48 -7.49
C SER A 4 -1.91 -4.21 -6.62
N LEU A 5 -1.54 -3.66 -5.45
CA LEU A 5 -0.47 -4.17 -4.56
C LEU A 5 -0.97 -5.24 -3.58
N GLY A 6 -1.79 -6.18 -4.06
CA GLY A 6 -2.38 -7.26 -3.25
C GLY A 6 -3.48 -6.82 -2.31
N ASP A 7 -4.15 -7.81 -1.73
CA ASP A 7 -5.34 -7.66 -0.89
C ASP A 7 -6.43 -6.82 -1.58
N SER A 8 -6.61 -7.04 -2.89
CA SER A 8 -7.68 -6.44 -3.69
C SER A 8 -9.05 -6.95 -3.25
N PHE A 9 -9.08 -8.19 -2.73
CA PHE A 9 -10.25 -8.83 -2.16
C PHE A 9 -10.05 -9.20 -0.69
N HIS A 10 -11.14 -9.25 0.05
CA HIS A 10 -11.11 -9.57 1.49
C HIS A 10 -10.64 -11.01 1.79
N ASP A 11 -10.89 -11.92 0.85
CA ASP A 11 -10.46 -13.32 0.86
C ASP A 11 -10.38 -13.85 -0.58
N GLY A 12 -9.84 -15.06 -0.75
CA GLY A 12 -9.60 -15.67 -2.06
C GLY A 12 -10.87 -15.91 -2.87
N GLU A 13 -12.03 -15.99 -2.22
CA GLU A 13 -13.34 -16.16 -2.86
C GLU A 13 -14.08 -14.82 -3.04
N GLY A 14 -13.50 -13.70 -2.61
CA GLY A 14 -14.12 -12.39 -2.65
C GLY A 14 -14.44 -11.92 -4.07
N SER A 15 -13.60 -12.28 -5.03
CA SER A 15 -13.82 -11.99 -6.46
C SER A 15 -14.98 -12.80 -7.04
N SER A 16 -15.18 -14.05 -6.60
CA SER A 16 -16.31 -14.91 -6.99
C SER A 16 -17.65 -14.35 -6.48
N ARG A 17 -17.65 -13.73 -5.29
CA ARG A 17 -18.85 -13.15 -4.66
C ARG A 17 -19.13 -11.69 -5.06
N MET A 18 -18.29 -11.10 -5.91
CA MET A 18 -18.47 -9.72 -6.37
C MET A 18 -19.80 -9.58 -7.13
N PRO A 19 -20.67 -8.62 -6.76
CA PRO A 19 -21.91 -8.36 -7.50
C PRO A 19 -21.64 -7.98 -8.96
N ASP A 20 -22.49 -8.44 -9.88
CA ASP A 20 -22.31 -8.23 -11.32
C ASP A 20 -22.16 -6.76 -11.72
N ARG A 21 -22.90 -5.86 -11.05
CA ARG A 21 -22.76 -4.42 -11.30
C ARG A 21 -21.34 -3.91 -11.03
N MET A 22 -20.75 -4.32 -9.90
CA MET A 22 -19.38 -3.92 -9.55
C MET A 22 -18.36 -4.57 -10.50
N ARG A 23 -18.63 -5.80 -10.96
CA ARG A 23 -17.81 -6.47 -11.98
C ARG A 23 -17.82 -5.72 -13.31
N LEU A 24 -18.99 -5.26 -13.74
CA LEU A 24 -19.13 -4.46 -14.97
C LEU A 24 -18.41 -3.11 -14.83
N ASP A 25 -18.60 -2.41 -13.71
CA ASP A 25 -17.93 -1.13 -13.45
C ASP A 25 -16.40 -1.30 -13.44
N LEU A 26 -15.89 -2.32 -12.76
CA LEU A 26 -14.46 -2.63 -12.71
C LEU A 26 -13.92 -3.02 -14.09
N SER A 27 -14.63 -3.88 -14.82
CA SER A 27 -14.23 -4.29 -16.18
C SER A 27 -14.18 -3.09 -17.12
N ALA A 28 -15.11 -2.14 -17.01
CA ALA A 28 -15.09 -0.90 -17.77
C ALA A 28 -13.86 -0.05 -17.44
N LEU A 29 -13.44 -0.01 -16.18
CA LEU A 29 -12.17 0.63 -15.79
C LEU A 29 -10.93 -0.11 -16.33
N MET A 30 -11.05 -1.36 -16.75
CA MET A 30 -9.91 -2.13 -17.26
C MET A 30 -9.72 -1.98 -18.78
N ILE A 31 -10.73 -1.50 -19.50
CA ILE A 31 -10.69 -1.36 -20.97
C ILE A 31 -9.52 -0.46 -21.38
N GLY A 32 -8.66 -0.99 -22.27
CA GLY A 32 -7.51 -0.28 -22.83
C GLY A 32 -6.35 -0.08 -21.85
N ARG A 33 -6.30 -0.86 -20.75
CA ARG A 33 -5.24 -0.77 -19.74
C ARG A 33 -4.65 -2.14 -19.45
N ASP A 34 -3.33 -2.25 -19.45
CA ASP A 34 -2.66 -3.39 -18.82
C ASP A 34 -2.94 -3.35 -17.33
N TRP A 35 -3.46 -4.44 -16.78
CA TRP A 35 -3.86 -4.51 -15.39
C TRP A 35 -3.12 -5.66 -14.71
N PHE A 36 -2.41 -5.34 -13.63
CA PHE A 36 -1.64 -6.29 -12.86
C PHE A 36 -2.20 -6.42 -11.44
N TRP A 37 -2.49 -7.65 -11.05
CA TRP A 37 -2.87 -8.04 -9.69
C TRP A 37 -1.63 -8.62 -9.01
N VAL A 38 -0.95 -7.84 -8.19
CA VAL A 38 0.06 -8.42 -7.30
C VAL A 38 -0.68 -9.28 -6.28
N ALA A 39 -0.31 -10.55 -6.11
CA ALA A 39 -0.96 -11.46 -5.18
C ALA A 39 -0.76 -11.01 -3.73
N GLY A 40 -1.86 -10.90 -2.98
CA GLY A 40 -1.85 -10.63 -1.55
C GLY A 40 -1.96 -11.90 -0.70
N ASN A 41 -1.89 -11.75 0.61
CA ASN A 41 -2.11 -12.85 1.54
C ASN A 41 -3.60 -13.23 1.60
N HIS A 42 -4.50 -12.26 1.37
CA HIS A 42 -5.94 -12.50 1.34
C HIS A 42 -6.42 -13.04 -0.01
N ASP A 43 -5.77 -12.67 -1.10
CA ASP A 43 -6.13 -13.05 -2.47
C ASP A 43 -4.92 -13.62 -3.25
N PRO A 44 -4.40 -14.79 -2.85
CA PRO A 44 -3.21 -15.39 -3.47
C PRO A 44 -3.46 -15.91 -4.90
N CYS A 45 -4.72 -16.09 -5.27
CA CYS A 45 -5.13 -16.64 -6.55
C CYS A 45 -5.63 -15.54 -7.50
N PRO A 46 -5.55 -15.74 -8.82
CA PRO A 46 -6.14 -14.82 -9.79
C PRO A 46 -7.62 -14.56 -9.51
N PRO A 47 -8.09 -13.30 -9.61
CA PRO A 47 -9.47 -12.99 -9.31
C PRO A 47 -10.42 -13.62 -10.35
N ALA A 48 -11.41 -14.36 -9.88
CA ALA A 48 -12.34 -15.10 -10.72
C ALA A 48 -13.16 -14.15 -11.60
N GLY A 49 -13.13 -14.38 -12.92
CA GLY A 49 -13.94 -13.64 -13.90
C GLY A 49 -13.57 -12.17 -14.05
N LEU A 50 -12.33 -11.78 -13.71
CA LEU A 50 -11.77 -10.45 -14.00
C LEU A 50 -10.54 -10.60 -14.90
N PRO A 51 -10.34 -9.71 -15.88
CA PRO A 51 -9.16 -9.74 -16.75
C PRO A 51 -7.90 -9.26 -16.01
N GLY A 52 -6.75 -9.29 -16.69
CA GLY A 52 -5.47 -8.83 -16.15
C GLY A 52 -4.59 -9.97 -15.64
N ASP A 53 -3.32 -9.65 -15.41
CA ASP A 53 -2.27 -10.60 -15.07
C ASP A 53 -2.06 -10.65 -13.56
N THR A 54 -2.11 -11.83 -12.97
CA THR A 54 -1.76 -12.04 -11.56
C THR A 54 -0.30 -12.41 -11.43
N VAL A 55 0.43 -11.70 -10.57
CA VAL A 55 1.88 -11.82 -10.40
C VAL A 55 2.26 -11.80 -8.92
N GLU A 56 3.35 -12.44 -8.53
CA GLU A 56 3.86 -12.32 -7.14
C GLU A 56 4.55 -10.97 -6.89
N ALA A 57 5.19 -10.43 -7.93
CA ALA A 57 5.78 -9.11 -7.96
C ALA A 57 5.88 -8.63 -9.42
N LEU A 58 5.93 -7.32 -9.63
CA LEU A 58 6.08 -6.72 -10.95
C LEU A 58 7.30 -5.80 -10.97
N ALA A 59 8.22 -6.02 -11.91
CA ALA A 59 9.37 -5.14 -12.14
C ALA A 59 9.10 -4.21 -13.34
N VAL A 60 9.28 -2.91 -13.14
CA VAL A 60 9.15 -1.89 -14.20
C VAL A 60 10.35 -0.95 -14.12
N GLY A 61 11.32 -1.17 -14.99
CA GLY A 61 12.60 -0.47 -14.92
C GLY A 61 13.29 -0.74 -13.57
N ALA A 62 13.61 0.32 -12.84
CA ALA A 62 14.24 0.24 -11.51
C ALA A 62 13.23 0.04 -10.36
N LEU A 63 11.92 -0.04 -10.64
CA LEU A 63 10.89 -0.18 -9.61
C LEU A 63 10.43 -1.62 -9.49
N THR A 64 10.24 -2.07 -8.26
CA THR A 64 9.64 -3.38 -7.95
C THR A 64 8.38 -3.18 -7.12
N PHE A 65 7.24 -3.61 -7.66
CA PHE A 65 5.95 -3.59 -7.01
C PHE A 65 5.67 -4.95 -6.37
N ARG A 66 5.31 -4.96 -5.09
CA ARG A 66 4.99 -6.20 -4.35
C ARG A 66 3.96 -5.96 -3.27
N HIS A 67 3.38 -7.03 -2.74
CA HIS A 67 2.38 -6.91 -1.68
C HIS A 67 3.03 -6.55 -0.35
N GLU A 68 3.94 -7.39 0.16
CA GLU A 68 4.60 -7.20 1.45
C GLU A 68 6.01 -6.60 1.30
N PRO A 69 6.36 -5.54 2.05
CA PRO A 69 7.71 -4.95 1.98
C PRO A 69 8.79 -5.93 2.47
N SER A 70 10.01 -5.82 1.93
CA SER A 70 11.13 -6.68 2.34
C SER A 70 12.34 -5.85 2.75
N ALA A 71 12.88 -6.11 3.93
CA ALA A 71 14.14 -5.53 4.39
C ALA A 71 15.33 -5.86 3.47
N LYS A 72 15.24 -6.96 2.71
CA LYS A 72 16.27 -7.44 1.77
C LYS A 72 16.07 -6.93 0.34
N SER A 73 15.01 -6.15 0.09
CA SER A 73 14.70 -5.65 -1.24
C SER A 73 15.73 -4.60 -1.67
N PRO A 74 16.20 -4.61 -2.93
CA PRO A 74 17.03 -3.54 -3.46
C PRO A 74 16.25 -2.20 -3.47
N PRO A 75 16.94 -1.05 -3.63
CA PRO A 75 16.26 0.23 -3.84
C PRO A 75 15.27 0.18 -5.00
N GLY A 76 14.17 0.95 -4.89
CA GLY A 76 13.08 1.00 -5.87
C GLY A 76 11.84 0.19 -5.48
N GLU A 77 11.74 -0.30 -4.24
CA GLU A 77 10.58 -1.07 -3.79
C GLU A 77 9.35 -0.17 -3.53
N ILE A 78 8.20 -0.61 -4.05
CA ILE A 78 6.86 -0.06 -3.79
C ILE A 78 5.99 -1.19 -3.26
N ALA A 79 5.62 -1.12 -1.98
CA ALA A 79 4.90 -2.19 -1.29
C ALA A 79 3.62 -1.71 -0.61
N GLY A 80 2.70 -2.64 -0.36
CA GLY A 80 1.46 -2.44 0.40
C GLY A 80 1.51 -3.10 1.78
N HIS A 81 0.46 -3.88 2.08
CA HIS A 81 0.30 -4.77 3.25
C HIS A 81 0.23 -4.09 4.63
N LEU A 82 1.25 -3.31 5.04
CA LEU A 82 1.37 -2.79 6.41
C LEU A 82 0.48 -1.57 6.69
N HIS A 83 -0.07 -0.94 5.64
CA HIS A 83 -1.01 0.18 5.72
C HIS A 83 -0.55 1.31 6.67
N PRO A 84 0.55 2.00 6.35
CA PRO A 84 1.18 2.96 7.24
C PRO A 84 0.26 4.11 7.64
N CYS A 85 0.34 4.43 8.93
CA CYS A 85 -0.11 5.69 9.48
C CYS A 85 1.00 6.32 10.32
N ALA A 86 0.97 7.63 10.40
CA ALA A 86 1.89 8.41 11.20
C ALA A 86 1.10 9.19 12.25
N ARG A 87 1.73 9.37 13.41
CA ARG A 87 1.22 10.20 14.49
C ARG A 87 2.22 11.31 14.79
N ILE A 88 1.71 12.53 14.91
CA ILE A 88 2.47 13.69 15.39
C ILE A 88 1.74 14.33 16.57
N VAL A 89 2.49 15.03 17.42
CA VAL A 89 1.94 15.87 18.48
C VAL A 89 2.50 17.28 18.31
N GLN A 90 1.63 18.25 18.05
CA GLN A 90 2.02 19.64 17.85
C GLN A 90 1.05 20.57 18.59
N ARG A 91 1.59 21.53 19.35
CA ARG A 91 0.79 22.49 20.15
C ARG A 91 -0.27 21.79 21.04
N GLY A 92 0.12 20.68 21.67
CA GLY A 92 -0.76 19.90 22.54
C GLY A 92 -1.84 19.07 21.82
N ARG A 93 -1.89 19.08 20.49
CA ARG A 93 -2.85 18.29 19.71
C ARG A 93 -2.17 17.10 19.06
N SER A 94 -2.77 15.92 19.23
CA SER A 94 -2.33 14.67 18.60
C SER A 94 -3.08 14.45 17.30
N VAL A 95 -2.35 14.24 16.20
CA VAL A 95 -2.92 13.96 14.88
C VAL A 95 -2.36 12.63 14.37
N ARG A 96 -3.25 11.70 14.05
CA ARG A 96 -2.94 10.40 13.43
C ARG A 96 -3.63 10.31 12.08
N ARG A 97 -2.88 10.00 11.03
CA ARG A 97 -3.40 9.87 9.65
C ARG A 97 -2.66 8.78 8.89
N ARG A 98 -3.33 8.17 7.90
CA ARG A 98 -2.66 7.34 6.88
C ARG A 98 -1.57 8.16 6.21
N CYS A 99 -0.49 7.51 5.83
CA CYS A 99 0.63 8.16 5.16
C CYS A 99 1.25 7.24 4.14
N PHE A 100 2.00 7.80 3.20
CA PHE A 100 3.05 7.05 2.53
C PHE A 100 4.31 7.11 3.39
N ALA A 101 4.97 5.98 3.59
CA ALA A 101 6.20 5.91 4.39
C ALA A 101 7.38 5.58 3.47
N THR A 102 8.44 6.38 3.51
CA THR A 102 9.60 6.21 2.63
C THR A 102 10.86 6.73 3.29
N ASP A 103 12.01 6.23 2.86
CA ASP A 103 13.34 6.76 3.17
C ASP A 103 14.09 7.26 1.91
N GLY A 104 13.39 7.36 0.78
CA GLY A 104 13.95 7.67 -0.54
C GLY A 104 14.40 6.44 -1.34
N GLU A 105 14.61 5.29 -0.70
CA GLU A 105 14.99 4.04 -1.39
C GLU A 105 13.78 3.10 -1.58
N ARG A 106 12.81 3.13 -0.67
CA ARG A 106 11.54 2.39 -0.82
C ARG A 106 10.34 3.16 -0.32
N ILE A 107 9.15 2.74 -0.72
CA ILE A 107 7.89 3.31 -0.23
C ILE A 107 6.90 2.20 0.17
N VAL A 108 6.30 2.36 1.34
CA VAL A 108 5.15 1.57 1.78
C VAL A 108 3.90 2.44 1.64
N MET A 109 2.94 1.91 0.88
CA MET A 109 1.73 2.60 0.46
C MET A 109 0.62 2.43 1.50
N PRO A 110 -0.15 3.48 1.81
CA PRO A 110 -1.33 3.35 2.65
C PRO A 110 -2.37 2.47 1.96
N ALA A 111 -3.27 1.86 2.74
CA ALA A 111 -4.41 1.19 2.17
C ALA A 111 -5.28 2.17 1.35
N PHE A 112 -5.73 1.70 0.19
CA PHE A 112 -6.71 2.42 -0.62
C PHE A 112 -8.12 2.34 -0.01
N GLY A 113 -8.49 1.18 0.54
CA GLY A 113 -9.79 0.93 1.15
C GLY A 113 -9.99 1.56 2.53
N GLU A 114 -11.24 1.59 2.98
CA GLU A 114 -11.64 2.14 4.28
C GLU A 114 -11.58 1.11 5.42
N TYR A 115 -11.65 -0.18 5.10
CA TYR A 115 -11.85 -1.27 6.06
C TYR A 115 -10.58 -1.86 6.70
N THR A 116 -9.41 -1.34 6.35
CA THR A 116 -8.14 -1.88 6.84
C THR A 116 -7.63 -1.07 8.03
N GLY A 117 -7.25 -1.76 9.11
CA GLY A 117 -6.44 -1.17 10.17
C GLY A 117 -5.18 -0.52 9.59
N SER A 118 -4.74 0.57 10.20
CA SER A 118 -3.48 1.23 9.83
C SER A 118 -2.45 1.02 10.94
N LEU A 119 -1.22 0.66 10.59
CA LEU A 119 -0.15 0.44 11.55
C LEU A 119 0.73 1.68 11.69
N ASN A 120 1.11 2.05 12.92
CA ASN A 120 2.01 3.21 13.10
C ASN A 120 3.37 2.89 12.47
N VAL A 121 3.95 3.80 11.70
CA VAL A 121 5.27 3.59 11.06
C VAL A 121 6.43 3.38 12.04
N LEU A 122 6.22 3.64 13.33
CA LEU A 122 7.17 3.31 14.41
C LEU A 122 6.88 1.95 15.08
N ASP A 123 5.92 1.18 14.58
CA ASP A 123 5.66 -0.19 15.03
C ASP A 123 6.82 -1.12 14.66
N ARG A 124 7.02 -2.18 15.45
CA ARG A 124 8.06 -3.20 15.23
C ARG A 124 7.99 -3.86 13.85
N ALA A 125 6.81 -3.91 13.21
CA ALA A 125 6.68 -4.47 11.86
C ALA A 125 7.48 -3.67 10.80
N TYR A 126 7.83 -2.41 11.09
CA TYR A 126 8.65 -1.57 10.23
C TYR A 126 10.16 -1.67 10.51
N ALA A 127 10.58 -2.46 11.51
CA ALA A 127 11.99 -2.58 11.89
C ALA A 127 12.83 -3.09 10.70
N GLY A 128 13.88 -2.35 10.33
CA GLY A 128 14.75 -2.67 9.21
C GLY A 128 14.17 -2.37 7.82
N LEU A 129 12.93 -1.86 7.73
CA LEU A 129 12.33 -1.44 6.47
C LEU A 129 12.74 -0.04 6.03
N PHE A 130 13.18 0.83 6.94
CA PHE A 130 13.61 2.17 6.54
C PHE A 130 14.95 2.49 7.18
N ARG A 131 15.75 3.29 6.46
CA ARG A 131 16.92 3.93 7.03
C ARG A 131 16.52 4.79 8.23
N ALA A 132 17.21 4.62 9.36
CA ALA A 132 16.86 5.28 10.62
C ALA A 132 16.90 6.82 10.53
N ASP A 133 17.78 7.37 9.69
CA ASP A 133 17.98 8.80 9.46
C ASP A 133 17.17 9.35 8.27
N GLY A 134 16.57 8.47 7.47
CA GLY A 134 15.92 8.83 6.20
C GLY A 134 14.38 8.83 6.24
N LEU A 135 13.75 8.27 7.28
CA LEU A 135 12.30 8.10 7.30
C LEU A 135 11.54 9.43 7.16
N ILE A 136 10.64 9.48 6.19
CA ILE A 136 9.66 10.54 5.96
C ILE A 136 8.28 9.90 5.86
N ALA A 137 7.33 10.44 6.61
CA ALA A 137 5.92 10.11 6.50
C ALA A 137 5.20 11.23 5.73
N TYR A 138 4.72 10.91 4.54
CA TYR A 138 3.85 11.77 3.74
C TYR A 138 2.40 11.59 4.20
N MET A 139 2.00 12.33 5.23
CA MET A 139 0.68 12.23 5.87
C MET A 139 -0.43 12.77 4.97
N ILE A 140 -1.48 11.96 4.78
CA ILE A 140 -2.63 12.33 3.94
C ILE A 140 -3.58 13.21 4.75
N GLY A 141 -3.75 14.46 4.29
CA GLY A 141 -4.78 15.38 4.75
C GLY A 141 -6.01 15.36 3.85
N ALA A 142 -6.99 16.23 4.13
CA ALA A 142 -8.25 16.30 3.38
C ALA A 142 -8.08 16.70 1.91
N SER A 143 -7.11 17.56 1.60
CA SER A 143 -6.90 18.10 0.24
C SER A 143 -5.42 18.10 -0.21
N LYS A 144 -4.50 17.70 0.67
CA LYS A 144 -3.06 17.69 0.38
C LYS A 144 -2.32 16.68 1.24
N VAL A 145 -1.09 16.40 0.82
CA VAL A 145 -0.15 15.55 1.53
C VAL A 145 0.90 16.41 2.24
N PHE A 146 1.27 16.03 3.46
CA PHE A 146 2.27 16.74 4.28
C PHE A 146 3.49 15.87 4.51
N ALA A 147 4.67 16.33 4.11
CA ALA A 147 5.92 15.65 4.42
C ALA A 147 6.32 15.90 5.88
N ILE A 148 6.42 14.83 6.67
CA ILE A 148 6.79 14.87 8.07
C ILE A 148 8.04 14.03 8.28
N SER A 149 9.09 14.63 8.85
CA SER A 149 10.32 13.93 9.20
C SER A 149 10.05 12.87 10.28
N GLY A 150 10.72 11.72 10.17
CA GLY A 150 10.71 10.63 11.16
C GLY A 150 10.97 11.10 12.59
N ALA A 151 11.83 12.11 12.78
CA ALA A 151 12.13 12.68 14.11
C ALA A 151 10.92 13.34 14.80
N MET A 152 9.93 13.78 14.02
CA MET A 152 8.70 14.39 14.54
C MET A 152 7.63 13.35 14.91
N LEU A 153 7.81 12.11 14.48
CA LEU A 153 6.81 11.06 14.68
C LEU A 153 6.76 10.60 16.14
N ARG A 154 5.59 10.10 16.53
CA ARG A 154 5.34 9.56 17.86
C ARG A 154 4.73 8.15 17.78
N PRO A 155 5.06 7.27 18.74
CA PRO A 155 4.44 5.95 18.82
C PRO A 155 2.91 6.00 18.93
N GLY A 156 2.27 4.85 18.68
CA GLY A 156 0.82 4.60 18.68
C GLY A 156 0.05 5.38 19.72
#